data_AF-A0AAW6Q7N2-F1
#
_entry.id   AF-A0AAW6Q7N2-F1
#
_cell.length_a   1.000
_cell.length_b   1.000
_cell.length_c   1.000
_cell.angle_alpha   90.00
_cell.angle_beta   90.00
_cell.angle_gamma   90.00
#
_symmetry.space_group_name_H-M   'P 1'
#
loop_
_entity.id
_entity.type
_entity.pdbx_description
1 polymer ?
#
loop_
_entity_poly.entity_id
_entity_poly.type
_entity_poly.pdbx_seq_one_letter_code
_entity_poly.pdbx_strand_id
1 'polypeptide(L)'
;LDEKDQCLLCELDELGHTFQEMQAVASSFYLQSYIEHFTPSYTELARAVQHLAEEKHGALIVIERADPLDGIIQKGTSLHAEISSALIESIFYPGNPLHDGAVLVRESRVVSAANVLPLTTKHVDLKYGTRHRAAMGLSAVTDALVLVVSEETGKMS
;
A
#
# COMPACT_ATOMS: atom_id res chain seq x y z
N LEU A 1 -41.02 -9.74 0.53
CA LEU A 1 -41.10 -10.23 -0.88
C LEU A 1 -42.48 -10.01 -1.51
N ASP A 2 -43.48 -9.49 -0.77
CA ASP A 2 -44.87 -9.34 -1.26
C ASP A 2 -45.36 -7.89 -1.37
N GLU A 3 -44.47 -6.89 -1.27
CA GLU A 3 -44.86 -5.48 -1.45
C GLU A 3 -44.38 -4.96 -2.81
N LYS A 4 -45.34 -4.59 -3.67
CA LYS A 4 -45.12 -4.08 -5.04
C LYS A 4 -44.39 -2.74 -5.12
N ASP A 5 -44.11 -2.10 -3.98
CA ASP A 5 -43.50 -0.77 -3.90
C ASP A 5 -42.08 -0.76 -3.31
N GLN A 6 -41.51 -1.93 -2.97
CA GLN A 6 -40.12 -2.04 -2.49
C GLN A 6 -39.17 -2.44 -3.62
N CYS A 7 -38.27 -1.53 -4.00
CA CYS A 7 -37.21 -1.82 -4.95
C CYS A 7 -36.06 -2.57 -4.25
N LEU A 8 -36.10 -3.90 -4.29
CA LEU A 8 -35.03 -4.77 -3.76
C LEU A 8 -33.64 -4.46 -4.35
N LEU A 9 -33.58 -3.95 -5.60
CA LEU A 9 -32.32 -3.55 -6.21
C LEU A 9 -31.70 -2.32 -5.52
N CYS A 10 -32.53 -1.38 -5.05
CA CYS A 10 -32.05 -0.24 -4.26
C CYS A 10 -31.55 -0.70 -2.88
N GLU A 11 -32.28 -1.60 -2.21
CA GLU A 11 -31.86 -2.15 -0.92
C GLU A 11 -30.53 -2.94 -1.01
N LEU A 12 -30.31 -3.68 -2.11
CA LEU A 12 -29.04 -4.36 -2.36
C LEU A 12 -27.88 -3.39 -2.63
N ASP A 13 -28.14 -2.26 -3.27
CA ASP A 13 -27.14 -1.21 -3.52
C ASP A 13 -26.73 -0.51 -2.21
N GLU A 14 -27.70 -0.18 -1.35
CA GLU A 14 -27.47 0.36 0.00
C GLU A 14 -26.66 -0.61 0.88
N LEU A 15 -26.96 -1.91 0.80
CA LEU A 15 -26.18 -2.94 1.47
C LEU A 15 -24.73 -2.95 0.97
N GLY A 16 -24.53 -2.80 -0.35
CA GLY A 16 -23.22 -2.68 -0.97
C GLY A 16 -22.41 -1.51 -0.41
N HIS A 17 -23.01 -0.33 -0.32
CA HIS A 17 -22.38 0.84 0.30
C HIS A 17 -22.03 0.61 1.76
N THR A 18 -22.94 0.03 2.54
CA THR A 18 -22.71 -0.30 3.96
C THR A 18 -21.51 -1.25 4.12
N PHE A 19 -21.37 -2.24 3.25
CA PHE A 19 -20.21 -3.14 3.26
C PHE A 19 -18.89 -2.42 2.91
N GLN A 20 -18.92 -1.49 1.96
CA GLN A 20 -17.76 -0.68 1.61
C GLN A 20 -17.32 0.22 2.77
N GLU A 21 -18.27 0.88 3.45
CA GLU A 21 -17.97 1.68 4.65
C GLU A 21 -17.36 0.83 5.76
N MET A 22 -17.93 -0.35 6.02
CA MET A 22 -17.40 -1.27 7.02
C MET A 22 -15.97 -1.73 6.68
N GLN A 23 -15.68 -2.00 5.40
CA GLN A 23 -14.32 -2.30 4.96
C GLN A 23 -13.37 -1.12 5.18
N ALA A 24 -13.78 0.10 4.86
CA ALA A 24 -12.96 1.29 5.05
C ALA A 24 -12.61 1.51 6.54
N VAL A 25 -13.60 1.36 7.43
CA VAL A 25 -13.37 1.46 8.89
C VAL A 25 -12.41 0.38 9.38
N ALA A 26 -12.60 -0.87 8.95
CA ALA A 26 -11.71 -1.96 9.34
C ALA A 26 -10.27 -1.74 8.85
N SER A 27 -10.09 -1.37 7.58
CA SER A 27 -8.77 -1.05 7.01
C SER A 27 -8.09 0.10 7.73
N SER A 28 -8.82 1.16 8.05
CA SER A 28 -8.30 2.30 8.82
C SER A 28 -7.84 1.84 10.22
N PHE A 29 -8.64 1.03 10.91
CA PHE A 29 -8.28 0.48 12.22
C PHE A 29 -7.02 -0.39 12.17
N TYR A 30 -6.91 -1.30 11.19
CA TYR A 30 -5.71 -2.14 11.05
C TYR A 30 -4.48 -1.34 10.68
N LEU A 31 -4.59 -0.37 9.77
CA LEU A 31 -3.50 0.54 9.44
C LEU A 31 -3.03 1.30 10.66
N GLN A 32 -3.95 1.85 11.46
CA GLN A 32 -3.61 2.52 12.69
C GLN A 32 -2.90 1.56 13.67
N SER A 33 -3.48 0.38 13.94
CA SER A 33 -2.93 -0.60 14.88
C SER A 33 -1.52 -1.09 14.50
N TYR A 34 -1.29 -1.37 13.21
CA TYR A 34 -0.02 -1.91 12.73
C TYR A 34 1.05 -0.86 12.47
N ILE A 35 0.67 0.38 12.12
CA ILE A 35 1.62 1.41 11.67
C ILE A 35 1.93 2.42 12.77
N GLU A 36 0.96 2.79 13.62
CA GLU A 36 1.11 3.94 14.56
C GLU A 36 2.35 3.82 15.46
N HIS A 37 2.68 2.61 15.91
CA HIS A 37 3.88 2.37 16.74
C HIS A 37 5.21 2.54 15.99
N PHE A 38 5.22 2.32 14.68
CA PHE A 38 6.45 2.32 13.87
C PHE A 38 6.62 3.61 13.07
N THR A 39 5.53 4.25 12.66
CA THR A 39 5.54 5.46 11.84
C THR A 39 4.45 6.42 12.32
N PRO A 40 4.78 7.40 13.18
CA PRO A 40 3.83 8.40 13.64
C PRO A 40 3.17 9.20 12.50
N SER A 41 3.90 9.40 11.39
CA SER A 41 3.41 10.09 10.20
C SER A 41 2.56 9.20 9.26
N TYR A 42 1.92 8.15 9.76
CA TYR A 42 1.14 7.20 8.94
C TYR A 42 -0.02 7.85 8.18
N THR A 43 -0.56 8.94 8.69
CA THR A 43 -1.65 9.70 8.04
C THR A 43 -1.23 10.25 6.68
N GLU A 44 0.05 10.63 6.52
CA GLU A 44 0.62 11.08 5.25
C GLU A 44 0.71 9.92 4.24
N LEU A 45 1.08 8.73 4.72
CA LEU A 45 1.14 7.51 3.89
C LEU A 45 -0.26 7.09 3.45
N ALA A 46 -1.22 7.07 4.38
CA ALA A 46 -2.61 6.71 4.09
C ALA A 46 -3.21 7.64 3.03
N ARG A 47 -2.99 8.95 3.15
CA ARG A 47 -3.44 9.94 2.17
C ARG A 47 -2.80 9.73 0.81
N ALA A 48 -1.47 9.52 0.76
CA ALA A 48 -0.77 9.26 -0.49
C ALA A 48 -1.27 7.98 -1.17
N VAL A 49 -1.43 6.90 -0.41
CA VAL A 49 -1.93 5.61 -0.91
C VAL A 49 -3.34 5.75 -1.48
N GLN A 50 -4.21 6.53 -0.82
CA GLN A 50 -5.54 6.83 -1.33
C GLN A 50 -5.49 7.57 -2.68
N HIS A 51 -4.73 8.66 -2.78
CA HIS A 51 -4.60 9.41 -4.04
C HIS A 51 -3.98 8.54 -5.16
N LEU A 52 -2.95 7.75 -4.85
CA LEU A 52 -2.33 6.84 -5.80
C LEU A 52 -3.32 5.76 -6.28
N ALA A 53 -4.19 5.26 -5.41
CA ALA A 53 -5.23 4.31 -5.75
C ALA A 53 -6.30 4.92 -6.68
N GLU A 54 -6.74 6.14 -6.40
CA GLU A 54 -7.70 6.90 -7.21
C GLU A 54 -7.16 7.14 -8.63
N GLU A 55 -5.88 7.52 -8.75
CA GLU A 55 -5.19 7.75 -10.03
C GLU A 55 -4.64 6.47 -10.68
N LYS A 56 -4.78 5.31 -10.03
CA LYS A 56 -4.20 4.02 -10.45
C LYS A 56 -2.68 4.08 -10.71
N HIS A 57 -1.98 4.84 -9.89
CA HIS A 57 -0.53 4.88 -9.88
C HIS A 57 0.01 3.74 -9.01
N GLY A 58 0.79 2.84 -9.62
CA GLY A 58 1.36 1.69 -8.94
C GLY A 58 2.35 2.09 -7.85
N ALA A 59 2.13 1.58 -6.63
CA ALA A 59 2.95 1.93 -5.46
C ALA A 59 3.41 0.69 -4.70
N LEU A 60 4.58 0.79 -4.07
CA LEU A 60 5.17 -0.25 -3.23
C LEU A 60 5.94 0.41 -2.07
N ILE A 61 5.33 0.46 -0.89
CA ILE A 61 5.86 1.18 0.27
C ILE A 61 6.18 0.18 1.37
N VAL A 62 7.44 0.12 1.79
CA VAL A 62 7.93 -0.76 2.84
C VAL A 62 8.12 0.05 4.10
N ILE A 63 7.49 -0.38 5.19
CA ILE A 63 7.66 0.19 6.53
C ILE A 63 8.48 -0.81 7.34
N GLU A 64 9.70 -0.40 7.68
CA GLU A 64 10.58 -1.17 8.55
C GLU A 64 10.00 -1.24 9.97
N ARG A 65 10.07 -2.43 10.58
CA ARG A 65 9.59 -2.69 11.93
C ARG A 65 10.76 -3.15 12.81
N ALA A 66 10.70 -4.34 13.42
CA ALA A 66 11.76 -4.81 14.31
C ALA A 66 12.97 -5.36 13.53
N ASP A 67 12.73 -5.99 12.37
CA ASP A 67 13.79 -6.59 11.57
C ASP A 67 14.49 -5.55 10.69
N PRO A 68 15.84 -5.46 10.73
CA PRO A 68 16.58 -4.53 9.90
C PRO A 68 16.60 -4.97 8.43
N LEU A 69 16.34 -4.04 7.51
CA LEU A 69 16.18 -4.36 6.08
C LEU A 69 17.44 -4.19 5.23
N ASP A 70 18.51 -3.59 5.75
CA ASP A 70 19.71 -3.20 4.99
C ASP A 70 20.43 -4.38 4.29
N GLY A 71 20.27 -5.61 4.78
CA GLY A 71 20.84 -6.82 4.18
C GLY A 71 19.88 -7.62 3.29
N ILE A 72 18.61 -7.20 3.20
CA ILE A 72 17.55 -7.93 2.51
C ILE A 72 17.11 -7.18 1.26
N ILE A 73 17.04 -5.85 1.34
CA ILE A 73 16.67 -4.99 0.21
C ILE A 73 17.93 -4.49 -0.50
N GLN A 74 17.89 -4.43 -1.83
CA GLN A 74 18.92 -3.74 -2.59
C GLN A 74 18.55 -2.26 -2.68
N LYS A 75 19.38 -1.41 -2.06
CA LYS A 75 19.13 0.03 -1.98
C LYS A 75 19.15 0.68 -3.37
N GLY A 76 18.11 1.47 -3.63
CA GLY A 76 18.04 2.39 -4.76
C GLY A 76 18.62 3.77 -4.40
N THR A 77 17.87 4.82 -4.72
CA THR A 77 18.28 6.21 -4.46
C THR A 77 18.00 6.59 -3.01
N SER A 78 19.04 7.02 -2.28
CA SER A 78 18.89 7.52 -0.90
C SER A 78 18.28 8.92 -0.89
N LEU A 79 17.28 9.14 -0.03
CA LEU A 79 16.53 10.40 0.06
C LEU A 79 16.63 11.05 1.44
N HIS A 80 16.49 10.25 2.51
CA HIS A 80 16.48 10.74 3.90
C HIS A 80 15.56 11.94 4.15
N ALA A 81 14.37 11.92 3.53
CA ALA A 81 13.40 13.01 3.58
C ALA A 81 12.32 12.74 4.63
N GLU A 82 11.74 13.80 5.18
CA GLU A 82 10.54 13.71 6.02
C GLU A 82 9.35 13.22 5.17
N ILE A 83 8.50 12.36 5.77
CA ILE A 83 7.32 11.84 5.06
C ILE A 83 6.33 12.98 4.83
N SER A 84 5.88 13.13 3.59
CA SER A 84 4.71 13.92 3.21
C SER A 84 3.97 13.23 2.09
N SER A 85 2.64 13.39 2.01
CA SER A 85 1.87 12.73 0.95
C SER A 85 2.34 13.14 -0.44
N ALA A 86 2.63 14.43 -0.63
CA ALA A 86 3.16 14.98 -1.88
C ALA A 86 4.49 14.34 -2.32
N LEU A 87 5.40 14.04 -1.37
CA LEU A 87 6.65 13.35 -1.69
C LEU A 87 6.40 11.92 -2.17
N ILE A 88 5.54 11.17 -1.47
CA ILE A 88 5.22 9.79 -1.82
C ILE A 88 4.52 9.73 -3.19
N GLU A 89 3.54 10.60 -3.41
CA GLU A 89 2.85 10.75 -4.69
C GLU A 89 3.83 11.08 -5.82
N SER A 90 4.76 12.01 -5.57
CA SER A 90 5.79 12.38 -6.54
C SER A 90 6.75 11.23 -6.87
N ILE A 91 7.11 10.39 -5.88
CA ILE A 91 7.98 9.23 -6.11
C ILE A 91 7.29 8.23 -7.04
N PHE A 92 6.00 7.95 -6.83
CA PHE A 92 5.25 6.97 -7.63
C PHE A 92 4.59 7.53 -8.90
N TYR A 93 4.82 8.81 -9.22
CA TYR A 93 4.31 9.39 -10.46
C TYR A 93 4.85 8.64 -11.69
N PRO A 94 4.00 8.10 -12.59
CA PRO A 94 4.48 7.25 -13.68
C PRO A 94 5.52 7.94 -14.58
N GLY A 95 6.59 7.23 -14.90
CA GLY A 95 7.63 7.69 -15.84
C GLY A 95 8.78 8.49 -15.23
N ASN A 96 8.76 8.80 -13.93
CA ASN A 96 9.90 9.43 -13.25
C ASN A 96 10.96 8.37 -12.82
N PRO A 97 12.24 8.71 -12.62
CA PRO A 97 13.27 7.70 -12.31
C PRO A 97 13.09 6.92 -11.00
N LEU A 98 12.26 7.39 -10.06
CA LEU A 98 12.09 6.81 -8.73
C LEU A 98 10.87 5.88 -8.59
N HIS A 99 9.93 5.89 -9.55
CA HIS A 99 8.66 5.15 -9.43
C HIS A 99 8.79 3.64 -9.56
N ASP A 100 9.88 3.17 -10.16
CA ASP A 100 10.11 1.74 -10.40
C ASP A 100 10.90 1.13 -9.24
N GLY A 101 10.19 0.43 -8.36
CA GLY A 101 10.73 -0.19 -7.16
C GLY A 101 9.99 0.22 -5.89
N ALA A 102 10.57 -0.12 -4.75
CA ALA A 102 9.99 0.12 -3.44
C ALA A 102 10.52 1.40 -2.79
N VAL A 103 9.65 2.08 -2.04
CA VAL A 103 10.04 3.12 -1.07
C VAL A 103 10.30 2.45 0.28
N LEU A 104 11.43 2.76 0.91
CA LEU A 104 11.73 2.35 2.28
C LEU A 104 11.41 3.50 3.23
N VAL A 105 10.54 3.23 4.20
CA VAL A 105 10.20 4.09 5.31
C VAL A 105 10.78 3.53 6.61
N ARG A 106 11.45 4.39 7.38
CA ARG A 106 11.87 4.13 8.75
C ARG A 106 11.38 5.26 9.62
N GLU A 107 10.63 4.93 10.67
CA GLU A 107 10.07 5.92 11.59
C GLU A 107 9.28 6.98 10.82
N SER A 108 9.71 8.24 10.87
CA SER A 108 9.03 9.36 10.19
C SER A 108 9.71 9.77 8.89
N ARG A 109 10.57 8.92 8.30
CA ARG A 109 11.39 9.27 7.14
C ARG A 109 11.31 8.30 5.98
N VAL A 110 11.31 8.86 4.78
CA VAL A 110 11.63 8.15 3.54
C VAL A 110 13.15 8.02 3.44
N VAL A 111 13.65 6.81 3.65
CA VAL A 111 15.09 6.51 3.63
C VAL A 111 15.60 6.46 2.20
N SER A 112 14.91 5.71 1.34
CA SER A 112 15.28 5.51 -0.06
C SER A 112 14.07 5.17 -0.93
N ALA A 113 14.20 5.40 -2.23
CA ALA A 113 13.23 5.01 -3.26
C ALA A 113 13.89 4.15 -4.35
N ALA A 114 13.08 3.58 -5.24
CA ALA A 114 13.53 2.65 -6.29
C ALA A 114 14.34 1.45 -5.73
N ASN A 115 14.00 0.97 -4.54
CA ASN A 115 14.66 -0.19 -3.94
C ASN A 115 14.16 -1.48 -4.60
N VAL A 116 15.04 -2.46 -4.77
CA VAL A 116 14.67 -3.78 -5.27
C VAL A 116 14.47 -4.73 -4.09
N LEU A 117 13.31 -5.39 -4.08
CA LEU A 117 12.90 -6.33 -3.04
C LEU A 117 13.05 -7.78 -3.52
N PRO A 118 13.25 -8.75 -2.61
CA PRO A 118 13.16 -10.16 -2.96
C PRO A 118 11.74 -10.50 -3.41
N LEU A 119 11.63 -11.24 -4.52
CA LEU A 119 10.36 -11.75 -5.00
C LEU A 119 10.02 -13.08 -4.33
N THR A 120 8.74 -13.30 -4.04
CA THR A 120 8.28 -14.62 -3.59
C THR A 120 8.49 -15.68 -4.67
N THR A 121 8.97 -16.85 -4.26
CA THR A 121 9.14 -18.05 -5.10
C THR A 121 7.93 -18.98 -5.07
N LYS A 122 6.95 -18.69 -4.20
CA LYS A 122 5.71 -19.48 -4.12
C LYS A 122 4.88 -19.29 -5.39
N HIS A 123 4.09 -20.30 -5.75
CA HIS A 123 3.08 -20.13 -6.78
C HIS A 123 2.04 -19.11 -6.32
N VAL A 124 1.97 -18.00 -7.04
CA VAL A 124 1.01 -16.91 -6.82
C VAL A 124 0.11 -16.81 -8.05
N ASP A 125 -1.16 -16.48 -7.82
CA ASP A 125 -2.17 -16.28 -8.88
C ASP A 125 -1.67 -15.25 -9.92
N LEU A 126 -1.97 -15.49 -11.20
CA LEU A 126 -1.50 -14.69 -12.35
C LEU A 126 -1.94 -13.23 -12.27
N LYS A 127 -3.03 -12.93 -11.54
CA LYS A 127 -3.51 -11.57 -11.29
C LYS A 127 -2.55 -10.70 -10.47
N TYR A 128 -1.56 -11.29 -9.81
CA TYR A 128 -0.62 -10.54 -8.97
C TYR A 128 0.66 -10.21 -9.74
N GLY A 129 0.88 -8.92 -9.97
CA GLY A 129 2.06 -8.36 -10.63
C GLY A 129 3.36 -8.52 -9.83
N THR A 130 4.43 -7.91 -10.34
CA THR A 130 5.77 -7.93 -9.70
C THR A 130 5.78 -7.23 -8.34
N ARG A 131 5.10 -6.08 -8.19
CA ARG A 131 4.98 -5.36 -6.90
C ARG A 131 4.35 -6.21 -5.79
N HIS A 132 3.28 -6.95 -6.10
CA HIS A 132 2.65 -7.87 -5.15
C HIS A 132 3.59 -9.02 -4.77
N ARG A 133 4.30 -9.59 -5.76
CA ARG A 133 5.27 -10.66 -5.51
C ARG A 133 6.45 -10.19 -4.68
N ALA A 134 6.90 -8.96 -4.87
CA ALA A 134 7.92 -8.29 -4.05
C ALA A 134 7.43 -8.08 -2.61
N ALA A 135 6.21 -7.58 -2.44
CA ALA A 135 5.60 -7.40 -1.12
C ALA A 135 5.49 -8.73 -0.35
N MET A 136 5.00 -9.78 -1.01
CA MET A 136 4.91 -11.14 -0.43
C MET A 136 6.28 -11.76 -0.16
N GLY A 137 7.28 -11.47 -0.99
CA GLY A 137 8.64 -11.98 -0.81
C GLY A 137 9.31 -11.39 0.42
N LEU A 138 9.21 -10.07 0.58
CA LEU A 138 9.78 -9.37 1.73
C LEU A 138 9.05 -9.72 3.05
N SER A 139 7.72 -9.72 3.06
CA SER A 139 6.93 -10.04 4.26
C SER A 139 7.01 -11.51 4.69
N ALA A 140 7.50 -12.40 3.83
CA ALA A 140 7.74 -13.79 4.19
C ALA A 140 9.02 -14.01 4.99
N VAL A 141 9.97 -13.06 4.96
CA VAL A 141 11.29 -13.18 5.58
C VAL A 141 11.59 -12.09 6.60
N THR A 142 10.68 -11.14 6.79
CA THR A 142 10.79 -10.03 7.75
C THR A 142 9.44 -9.73 8.38
N ASP A 143 9.45 -9.02 9.50
CA ASP A 143 8.25 -8.45 10.09
C ASP A 143 7.78 -7.13 9.42
N ALA A 144 8.43 -6.67 8.35
CA ALA A 144 8.09 -5.42 7.67
C ALA A 144 6.66 -5.42 7.12
N LEU A 145 5.98 -4.26 7.24
CA LEU A 145 4.69 -4.04 6.59
C LEU A 145 4.93 -3.48 5.19
N VAL A 146 4.28 -4.06 4.18
CA VAL A 146 4.43 -3.61 2.79
C VAL A 146 3.07 -3.25 2.22
N LEU A 147 2.89 -1.97 1.89
CA LEU A 147 1.68 -1.43 1.25
C LEU A 147 1.85 -1.47 -0.27
N VAL A 148 0.81 -1.92 -0.97
CA VAL A 148 0.80 -2.04 -2.43
C VAL A 148 -0.40 -1.32 -3.02
N VAL A 149 -0.19 -0.57 -4.10
CA VAL A 149 -1.26 -0.06 -4.97
C VAL A 149 -1.10 -0.69 -6.36
N SER A 150 -2.17 -1.31 -6.85
CA SER A 150 -2.22 -1.87 -8.20
C SER A 150 -2.33 -0.78 -9.26
N GLU A 151 -1.39 -0.76 -10.22
CA GLU A 151 -1.46 0.15 -11.38
C GLU A 151 -2.59 -0.21 -12.37
N GLU A 152 -3.09 -1.44 -12.32
CA GLU A 152 -4.18 -1.90 -13.21
C GLU A 152 -5.57 -1.55 -12.65
N THR A 153 -5.73 -1.68 -11.32
CA THR A 153 -7.05 -1.65 -10.67
C THR A 153 -7.21 -0.53 -9.64
N GLY A 154 -6.12 0.10 -9.20
CA GLY A 154 -6.13 1.00 -8.04
C GLY A 154 -6.32 0.27 -6.70
N LYS A 155 -6.43 -1.07 -6.70
CA LYS A 155 -6.65 -1.83 -5.47
C LYS A 155 -5.45 -1.69 -4.53
N MET A 156 -5.75 -1.37 -3.28
CA MET A 156 -4.80 -1.29 -2.17
C MET A 156 -4.67 -2.66 -1.50
N SER A 157 -3.47 -3.04 -1.06
CA SER A 157 -3.18 -4.29 -0.34
C SER A 157 -2.08 -4.13 0.68
#